data_AF-A0A969KQ43-F1
#
_entry.id   AF-A0A969KQ43-F1
#
_cell.length_a   1.000
_cell.length_b   1.000
_cell.length_c   1.000
_cell.angle_alpha   90.00
_cell.angle_beta   90.00
_cell.angle_gamma   90.00
#
_symmetry.space_group_name_H-M   'P 1'
#
loop_
_entity.id
_entity.type
_entity.pdbx_description
1 polymer ?
#
loop_
_entity_poly.entity_id
_entity_poly.type
_entity_poly.pdbx_seq_one_letter_code
_entity_poly.pdbx_strand_id
1 'polypeptide(L)'
;WLAQPAQRLTRSTGYRIAEIVLLLVLTRLVIWAVAGSWPTPMTLMTRPFEALMEGFVFGAIVVSLSWIMATAMTNDLIQMALRPDDLYTTRSFANRWQDNARPVHTDRGAILRRFVTRWVVGGLFLVTLAASSQIGPSDNGFLAIARQNIEPTVIIAVIVYFLAGLVLISQGQLAVLRARWTLQKTPNSRTVLRNWSFYAFGLILIVGLLATLMPLGGTFRFAQILGFLIEGVYLLLFGIFRMFFTLFLLLVSLFTGEQPPETPMEARHLPSSYRRRHPRKRPSFPRGLVARPSG
;
A
#
# COMPACT_ATOMS: atom_id res chain seq x y z
N TRP A 1 -9.95 -47.23 4.86
CA TRP A 1 -9.23 -45.98 4.52
C TRP A 1 -9.92 -45.14 3.43
N LEU A 2 -10.57 -45.72 2.42
CA LEU A 2 -11.33 -44.96 1.40
C LEU A 2 -12.68 -44.38 1.89
N ALA A 3 -13.23 -44.87 3.00
CA ALA A 3 -14.59 -44.55 3.47
C ALA A 3 -14.73 -43.35 4.43
N GLN A 4 -13.63 -42.68 4.82
CA GLN A 4 -13.67 -41.55 5.77
C GLN A 4 -12.97 -40.31 5.21
N PRO A 5 -13.64 -39.51 4.36
CA PRO A 5 -13.04 -38.31 3.75
C PRO A 5 -12.66 -37.24 4.79
N ALA A 6 -13.34 -37.20 5.94
CA ALA A 6 -13.03 -36.28 7.03
C ALA A 6 -11.61 -36.46 7.60
N GLN A 7 -11.06 -37.67 7.56
CA GLN A 7 -9.69 -37.94 8.04
C GLN A 7 -8.60 -37.52 7.04
N ARG A 8 -8.93 -37.28 5.75
CA ARG A 8 -7.93 -36.86 4.74
C ARG A 8 -7.45 -35.43 4.91
N LEU A 9 -8.24 -34.58 5.58
CA LEU A 9 -7.96 -33.15 5.73
C LEU A 9 -7.39 -32.79 7.10
N THR A 10 -7.41 -33.70 8.06
CA THR A 10 -6.86 -33.47 9.40
C THR A 10 -5.37 -33.76 9.40
N ARG A 11 -4.56 -32.72 9.12
CA ARG A 11 -3.12 -32.74 9.44
C ARG A 11 -2.97 -33.05 10.93
N SER A 12 -2.25 -34.12 11.27
CA SER A 12 -1.99 -34.48 12.67
C SER A 12 -1.29 -33.33 13.39
N THR A 13 -1.54 -33.18 14.70
CA THR A 13 -0.91 -32.14 15.51
C THR A 13 0.62 -32.21 15.43
N GLY A 14 1.19 -33.43 15.37
CA GLY A 14 2.62 -33.63 15.20
C GLY A 14 3.16 -33.05 13.89
N TYR A 15 2.44 -33.21 12.78
CA TYR A 15 2.83 -32.62 11.50
C TYR A 15 2.82 -31.08 11.55
N ARG A 16 1.83 -30.47 12.23
CA ARG A 16 1.77 -29.01 12.42
C ARG A 16 2.95 -28.49 13.24
N ILE A 17 3.33 -29.20 14.30
CA ILE A 17 4.49 -28.84 15.12
C ILE A 17 5.76 -28.92 14.28
N ALA A 18 5.92 -29.97 13.47
CA ALA A 18 7.06 -30.12 12.58
C ALA A 18 7.15 -28.99 11.54
N GLU A 19 6.02 -28.56 10.95
CA GLU A 19 5.98 -27.41 10.03
C GLU A 19 6.44 -26.10 10.72
N ILE A 20 5.96 -25.81 11.93
CA ILE A 20 6.39 -24.61 12.68
C ILE A 20 7.88 -24.70 13.01
N VAL A 21 8.36 -25.83 13.53
CA VAL A 21 9.78 -26.01 13.87
C VAL A 21 10.65 -25.81 12.63
N LEU A 22 10.27 -26.38 11.48
CA LEU A 22 10.97 -26.18 10.21
C LEU A 22 11.01 -24.71 9.82
N LEU A 23 9.88 -23.99 9.89
CA LEU A 23 9.83 -22.57 9.58
C LEU A 23 10.68 -21.72 10.52
N LEU A 24 10.72 -22.05 11.81
CA LEU A 24 11.54 -21.37 12.80
C LEU A 24 13.04 -21.58 12.54
N VAL A 25 13.45 -22.81 12.23
CA VAL A 25 14.84 -23.12 11.84
C VAL A 25 15.23 -22.36 10.58
N LEU A 26 14.39 -22.40 9.53
CA LEU A 26 14.65 -21.66 8.29
C LEU A 26 14.74 -20.15 8.53
N THR A 27 13.83 -19.60 9.33
CA THR A 27 13.85 -18.19 9.70
C THR A 27 15.15 -17.83 10.41
N ARG A 28 15.64 -18.69 11.32
CA ARG A 28 16.92 -18.45 12.00
C ARG A 28 18.09 -18.44 11.02
N LEU A 29 18.14 -19.40 10.10
CA LEU A 29 19.19 -19.47 9.07
C LEU A 29 19.17 -18.23 8.17
N VAL A 30 17.99 -17.75 7.78
CA VAL A 30 17.85 -16.51 6.99
C VAL A 30 18.35 -15.30 7.76
N ILE A 31 18.04 -15.19 9.06
CA ILE A 31 18.52 -14.08 9.90
C ILE A 31 20.05 -14.08 9.96
N TRP A 32 20.70 -15.23 10.17
CA TRP A 32 22.17 -15.32 10.14
C TRP A 32 22.75 -14.94 8.77
N ALA A 33 22.11 -15.39 7.68
CA ALA A 33 22.54 -15.08 6.33
C ALA A 33 22.45 -13.57 6.02
N VAL A 34 21.37 -12.91 6.44
CA VAL A 34 21.14 -11.47 6.20
C VAL A 34 22.01 -10.61 7.10
N ALA A 35 22.17 -10.98 8.38
CA ALA A 35 23.01 -10.24 9.32
C ALA A 35 24.52 -10.45 9.09
N GLY A 36 24.91 -11.46 8.28
CA GLY A 36 26.29 -11.84 8.06
C GLY A 36 26.98 -12.42 9.30
N SER A 37 26.23 -12.72 10.36
CA SER A 37 26.72 -13.12 11.68
C SER A 37 26.57 -14.62 11.92
N TRP A 38 27.22 -15.43 11.08
CA TRP A 38 27.22 -16.87 11.26
C TRP A 38 27.92 -17.25 12.59
N PRO A 39 27.27 -18.01 13.48
CA PRO A 39 27.88 -18.39 14.73
C PRO A 39 29.06 -19.32 14.46
N THR A 40 30.21 -19.01 15.06
CA THR A 40 31.35 -19.93 15.06
C THR A 40 31.00 -21.23 15.81
N PRO A 41 31.59 -22.38 15.46
CA PRO A 41 31.35 -23.63 16.19
C PRO A 41 31.61 -23.50 17.70
N MET A 42 32.63 -22.71 18.08
CA MET A 42 32.98 -22.47 19.47
C MET A 42 31.90 -21.68 20.22
N THR A 43 31.31 -20.65 19.60
CA THR A 43 30.23 -19.86 20.22
C THR A 43 28.95 -20.69 20.36
N LEU A 44 28.68 -21.61 19.43
CA LEU A 44 27.53 -22.52 19.52
C LEU A 44 27.66 -23.49 20.70
N MET A 45 28.88 -23.95 21.01
CA MET A 45 29.12 -24.87 22.14
C MET A 45 29.14 -24.16 23.49
N THR A 46 29.74 -22.97 23.55
CA THR A 46 29.93 -22.23 24.82
C THR A 46 28.73 -21.40 25.20
N ARG A 47 27.99 -20.84 24.24
CA ARG A 47 26.83 -19.97 24.46
C ARG A 47 25.70 -20.26 23.47
N PRO A 48 25.12 -21.48 23.48
CA PRO A 48 24.11 -21.90 22.51
C PRO A 48 22.86 -21.01 22.52
N PHE A 49 22.44 -20.56 23.70
CA PHE A 49 21.21 -19.77 23.84
C PHE A 49 21.35 -18.37 23.25
N GLU A 50 22.45 -17.66 23.56
CA GLU A 50 22.74 -16.35 22.96
C GLU A 50 22.84 -16.48 21.44
N ALA A 51 23.63 -17.44 20.96
CA ALA A 51 23.84 -17.69 19.55
C ALA A 51 22.55 -18.07 18.78
N LEU A 52 21.52 -18.63 19.44
CA LEU A 52 20.25 -19.01 18.80
C LEU A 52 19.13 -17.98 19.00
N MET A 53 19.09 -17.27 20.12
CA MET A 53 17.94 -16.43 20.50
C MET A 53 18.14 -14.94 20.23
N GLU A 54 19.38 -14.47 20.12
CA GLU A 54 19.67 -13.06 19.87
C GLU A 54 19.02 -12.59 18.55
N GLY A 55 18.15 -11.57 18.65
CA GLY A 55 17.35 -11.03 17.55
C GLY A 55 16.30 -11.98 16.95
N PHE A 56 16.25 -13.25 17.38
CA PHE A 56 15.38 -14.27 16.81
C PHE A 56 13.95 -14.21 17.35
N VAL A 57 13.78 -13.92 18.64
CA VAL A 57 12.50 -14.07 19.36
C VAL A 57 11.37 -13.32 18.67
N PHE A 58 11.60 -12.07 18.25
CA PHE A 58 10.59 -11.29 17.55
C PHE A 58 10.22 -11.89 16.19
N GLY A 59 11.21 -12.28 15.38
CA GLY A 59 11.00 -12.94 14.10
C GLY A 59 10.26 -14.28 14.25
N ALA A 60 10.61 -15.06 15.27
CA ALA A 60 9.95 -16.32 15.61
C ALA A 60 8.46 -16.12 15.94
N ILE A 61 8.12 -15.09 16.72
CA ILE A 61 6.73 -14.74 17.05
C ILE A 61 5.98 -14.34 15.78
N VAL A 62 6.53 -13.44 14.97
CA VAL A 62 5.89 -12.94 13.75
C VAL A 62 5.65 -14.07 12.74
N VAL A 63 6.65 -14.93 12.50
CA VAL A 63 6.52 -16.07 11.58
C VAL A 63 5.51 -17.08 12.10
N SER A 64 5.52 -17.39 13.40
CA SER A 64 4.56 -18.31 14.01
C SER A 64 3.13 -17.80 13.90
N LEU A 65 2.90 -16.52 14.24
CA LEU A 65 1.58 -15.89 14.12
C LEU A 65 1.11 -15.84 12.66
N SER A 66 2.00 -15.49 11.73
CA SER A 66 1.72 -15.49 10.30
C SER A 66 1.32 -16.87 9.81
N TRP A 67 2.05 -17.92 10.19
CA TRP A 67 1.73 -19.30 9.84
C TRP A 67 0.38 -19.77 10.42
N ILE A 68 0.10 -19.45 11.69
CA ILE A 68 -1.18 -19.77 12.33
C ILE A 68 -2.32 -19.09 11.57
N MET A 69 -2.17 -17.79 11.27
CA MET A 69 -3.18 -17.01 10.56
C MET A 69 -3.39 -17.54 9.14
N ALA A 70 -2.31 -17.80 8.40
CA ALA A 70 -2.35 -18.36 7.06
C ALA A 70 -3.08 -19.70 7.05
N THR A 71 -2.73 -20.61 7.98
CA THR A 71 -3.38 -21.92 8.10
C THR A 71 -4.87 -21.79 8.45
N ALA A 72 -5.22 -20.89 9.36
CA ALA A 72 -6.61 -20.62 9.73
C ALA A 72 -7.43 -20.08 8.54
N MET A 73 -6.87 -19.12 7.81
CA MET A 73 -7.47 -18.53 6.60
C MET A 73 -7.64 -19.56 5.48
N THR A 74 -6.62 -20.38 5.22
CA THR A 74 -6.71 -21.48 4.23
C THR A 74 -7.80 -22.47 4.61
N ASN A 75 -7.92 -22.83 5.89
CA ASN A 75 -8.99 -23.72 6.34
C ASN A 75 -10.38 -23.11 6.14
N ASP A 76 -10.55 -21.80 6.37
CA ASP A 76 -11.81 -21.10 6.11
C ASP A 76 -12.16 -21.12 4.61
N LEU A 77 -11.17 -20.88 3.73
CA LEU A 77 -11.34 -20.93 2.26
C LEU A 77 -11.71 -22.33 1.76
N ILE A 78 -11.04 -23.37 2.26
CA ILE A 78 -11.35 -24.77 1.91
C ILE A 78 -12.76 -25.15 2.37
N GLN A 79 -13.23 -24.65 3.52
CA GLN A 79 -14.58 -24.91 4.00
C GLN A 79 -15.66 -24.15 3.21
N MET A 80 -15.33 -23.00 2.59
CA MET A 80 -16.26 -22.28 1.72
C MET A 80 -16.43 -22.94 0.35
N ALA A 81 -15.41 -23.65 -0.14
CA ALA A 81 -15.48 -24.37 -1.40
C ALA A 81 -16.55 -25.48 -1.36
N LEU A 82 -17.19 -25.72 -2.51
CA LEU A 82 -18.20 -26.77 -2.65
C LEU A 82 -17.55 -28.13 -2.38
N ARG A 83 -17.98 -28.85 -1.35
CA ARG A 83 -17.41 -30.16 -1.03
C ARG A 83 -18.04 -31.24 -1.91
N PRO A 84 -17.27 -32.26 -2.35
CA PRO A 84 -17.83 -33.39 -3.10
C PRO A 84 -18.99 -34.05 -2.36
N ASP A 85 -18.89 -34.15 -1.03
CA ASP A 85 -19.90 -34.76 -0.16
C ASP A 85 -21.24 -34.00 -0.19
N ASP A 86 -21.21 -32.66 -0.38
CA ASP A 86 -22.41 -31.83 -0.55
C ASP A 86 -23.12 -32.16 -1.89
N LEU A 87 -22.36 -32.54 -2.92
CA LEU A 87 -22.92 -32.93 -4.21
C LEU A 87 -23.50 -34.34 -4.18
N TYR A 88 -22.84 -35.27 -3.48
CA TYR A 88 -23.33 -36.64 -3.30
C TYR A 88 -24.64 -36.68 -2.51
N THR A 89 -24.74 -35.91 -1.44
CA THR A 89 -25.99 -35.76 -0.68
C THR A 89 -27.08 -35.15 -1.56
N THR A 90 -26.80 -34.03 -2.25
CA THR A 90 -27.79 -33.41 -3.15
C THR A 90 -28.30 -34.36 -4.25
N ARG A 91 -27.44 -35.24 -4.79
CA ARG A 91 -27.83 -36.22 -5.83
C ARG A 91 -28.59 -37.43 -5.25
N SER A 92 -28.23 -37.91 -4.07
CA SER A 92 -28.85 -39.09 -3.45
C SER A 92 -30.20 -38.79 -2.80
N PHE A 93 -30.37 -37.61 -2.21
CA PHE A 93 -31.65 -37.18 -1.60
C PHE A 93 -32.71 -36.75 -2.62
N ALA A 94 -32.34 -36.49 -3.88
CA ALA A 94 -33.30 -36.20 -4.94
C ALA A 94 -34.25 -37.39 -5.26
N ASN A 95 -33.94 -38.60 -4.78
CA ASN A 95 -34.66 -39.83 -5.13
C ASN A 95 -35.39 -40.52 -3.96
N ARG A 96 -35.38 -39.95 -2.74
CA ARG A 96 -36.13 -40.49 -1.59
C ARG A 96 -37.02 -39.40 -0.98
N TRP A 97 -38.32 -39.63 -1.05
CA TRP A 97 -39.40 -38.70 -0.71
C TRP A 97 -39.51 -38.27 0.75
N GLN A 98 -38.71 -38.82 1.67
CA GLN A 98 -38.91 -38.65 3.10
C GLN A 98 -37.57 -38.74 3.81
N ASP A 99 -36.93 -37.60 4.04
CA ASP A 99 -36.25 -37.38 5.31
C ASP A 99 -36.05 -35.89 5.55
N ASN A 100 -36.87 -35.33 6.44
CA ASN A 100 -36.77 -33.95 6.93
C ASN A 100 -35.53 -33.74 7.84
N ALA A 101 -34.61 -34.70 7.88
CA ALA A 101 -33.27 -34.55 8.42
C ALA A 101 -32.49 -33.58 7.53
N ARG A 102 -32.71 -32.29 7.78
CA ARG A 102 -32.17 -31.15 7.04
C ARG A 102 -30.75 -31.44 6.56
N PRO A 103 -30.43 -31.30 5.26
CA PRO A 103 -29.04 -31.33 4.83
C PRO A 103 -28.31 -30.32 5.70
N VAL A 104 -27.21 -30.73 6.35
CA VAL A 104 -26.41 -29.87 7.21
C VAL A 104 -25.97 -28.68 6.36
N HIS A 105 -26.77 -27.61 6.40
CA HIS A 105 -26.52 -26.39 5.67
C HIS A 105 -25.32 -25.79 6.37
N THR A 106 -24.15 -26.03 5.81
CA THR A 106 -22.95 -25.32 6.23
C THR A 106 -23.22 -23.85 5.97
N ASP A 107 -23.33 -23.05 7.02
CA ASP A 107 -23.51 -21.60 6.91
C ASP A 107 -22.20 -20.99 6.40
N ARG A 108 -22.03 -21.05 5.07
CA ARG A 108 -20.87 -20.49 4.38
C ARG A 108 -20.79 -18.97 4.55
N GLY A 109 -21.92 -18.31 4.84
CA GLY A 109 -21.96 -16.90 5.19
C GLY A 109 -21.29 -16.63 6.54
N ALA A 110 -21.54 -17.46 7.54
CA ALA A 110 -20.84 -17.39 8.83
C ALA A 110 -19.33 -17.65 8.69
N ILE A 111 -18.92 -18.62 7.85
CA ILE A 111 -17.50 -18.90 7.59
C ILE A 111 -16.83 -17.70 6.93
N LEU A 112 -17.47 -17.09 5.92
CA LEU A 112 -16.95 -15.89 5.28
C LEU A 112 -16.84 -14.72 6.26
N ARG A 113 -17.84 -14.53 7.13
CA ARG A 113 -17.79 -13.49 8.18
C ARG A 113 -16.62 -13.72 9.13
N ARG A 114 -16.39 -14.97 9.57
CA ARG A 114 -15.23 -15.35 10.40
C ARG A 114 -13.91 -15.04 9.69
N PHE A 115 -13.80 -15.35 8.41
CA PHE A 115 -12.64 -15.03 7.58
C PHE A 115 -12.40 -13.52 7.53
N VAL A 116 -13.44 -12.73 7.22
CA VAL A 116 -13.36 -11.26 7.16
C VAL A 116 -12.96 -10.68 8.52
N THR A 117 -13.57 -11.14 9.62
CA THR A 117 -13.21 -10.68 10.97
C THR A 117 -11.75 -10.96 11.29
N ARG A 118 -11.24 -12.16 11.01
CA ARG A 118 -9.82 -12.50 11.21
C ARG A 118 -8.89 -11.63 10.37
N TRP A 119 -9.24 -11.42 9.10
CA TRP A 119 -8.47 -10.55 8.21
C TRP A 119 -8.44 -9.10 8.68
N VAL A 120 -9.57 -8.55 9.12
CA VAL A 120 -9.64 -7.18 9.68
C VAL A 120 -8.81 -7.07 10.96
N VAL A 121 -8.94 -8.03 11.88
CA VAL A 121 -8.15 -8.05 13.13
C VAL A 121 -6.65 -8.16 12.83
N GLY A 122 -6.26 -9.03 11.90
CA GLY A 122 -4.87 -9.14 11.44
C GLY A 122 -4.35 -7.86 10.79
N GLY A 123 -5.19 -7.17 10.02
CA GLY A 123 -4.84 -5.89 9.39
C GLY A 123 -4.70 -4.76 10.40
N LEU A 124 -5.62 -4.69 11.36
CA LEU A 124 -5.54 -3.73 12.46
C LEU A 124 -4.25 -3.95 13.27
N PHE A 125 -3.94 -5.21 13.61
CA PHE A 125 -2.70 -5.57 14.28
C PHE A 125 -1.46 -5.15 13.47
N LEU A 126 -1.43 -5.42 12.16
CA LEU A 126 -0.32 -5.04 11.28
C LEU A 126 -0.16 -3.52 11.21
N VAL A 127 -1.25 -2.77 11.10
CA VAL A 127 -1.24 -1.29 11.12
C VAL A 127 -0.75 -0.76 12.47
N THR A 128 -1.16 -1.37 13.59
CA THR A 128 -0.66 -1.00 14.91
C THR A 128 0.84 -1.27 15.03
N LEU A 129 1.34 -2.42 14.56
CA LEU A 129 2.79 -2.69 14.55
C LEU A 129 3.55 -1.69 13.67
N ALA A 130 3.02 -1.39 12.47
CA ALA A 130 3.59 -0.41 11.57
C ALA A 130 3.61 1.00 12.19
N ALA A 131 2.59 1.36 12.97
CA ALA A 131 2.54 2.61 13.73
C ALA A 131 3.53 2.62 14.91
N SER A 132 3.62 1.52 15.67
CA SER A 132 4.53 1.38 16.80
C SER A 132 6.01 1.41 16.38
N SER A 133 6.33 0.95 15.18
CA SER A 133 7.69 1.02 14.62
C SER A 133 8.20 2.45 14.39
N GLN A 134 7.36 3.47 14.55
CA GLN A 134 7.67 4.86 14.24
C GLN A 134 8.16 5.66 15.45
N ILE A 135 8.22 5.06 16.64
CA ILE A 135 8.71 5.72 17.86
C ILE A 135 10.25 5.82 17.80
N GLY A 136 10.75 6.72 16.95
CA GLY A 136 12.13 7.21 16.98
C GLY A 136 12.19 8.57 17.69
N PRO A 137 13.36 8.99 18.22
CA PRO A 137 13.51 10.31 18.83
C PRO A 137 13.21 11.38 17.76
N SER A 138 12.08 12.08 17.89
CA SER A 138 11.75 13.18 17.00
C SER A 138 12.53 14.42 17.45
N ASP A 139 13.60 14.78 16.74
CA ASP A 139 14.38 16.00 17.02
C ASP A 139 13.59 17.31 16.80
N ASN A 140 12.36 17.26 16.26
CA ASN A 140 11.62 18.45 15.83
C ASN A 140 10.14 18.50 16.27
N GLY A 141 9.87 18.49 17.57
CA GLY A 141 8.60 18.98 18.14
C GLY A 141 7.30 18.28 17.70
N PHE A 142 6.19 18.69 18.32
CA PHE A 142 4.86 18.07 18.20
C PHE A 142 4.27 18.05 16.78
N LEU A 143 4.82 18.85 15.85
CA LEU A 143 4.41 18.91 14.43
C LEU A 143 5.27 18.04 13.49
N ALA A 144 6.37 17.44 13.95
CA ALA A 144 7.11 16.44 13.17
C ALA A 144 6.40 15.08 13.10
N ILE A 145 5.30 14.89 13.85
CA ILE A 145 4.41 13.72 13.75
C ILE A 145 3.85 13.58 12.32
N ALA A 146 3.75 14.67 11.55
CA ALA A 146 3.32 14.64 10.15
C ALA A 146 4.42 14.21 9.16
N ARG A 147 5.69 14.10 9.59
CA ARG A 147 6.80 13.55 8.80
C ARG A 147 7.24 12.22 9.41
N GLN A 148 6.30 11.30 9.58
CA GLN A 148 6.63 9.92 9.94
C GLN A 148 7.54 9.36 8.84
N ASN A 149 8.79 9.05 9.21
CA ASN A 149 9.77 8.40 8.35
C ASN A 149 9.40 6.91 8.24
N ILE A 150 8.21 6.62 7.71
CA ILE A 150 7.74 5.25 7.51
C ILE A 150 8.56 4.69 6.37
N GLU A 151 9.27 3.59 6.64
CA GLU A 151 9.99 2.86 5.62
C GLU A 151 9.01 2.48 4.49
N PRO A 152 9.27 2.84 3.21
CA PRO A 152 8.37 2.54 2.10
C PRO A 152 8.00 1.06 2.02
N THR A 153 8.91 0.17 2.43
CA THR A 153 8.72 -1.27 2.53
C THR A 153 7.52 -1.65 3.40
N VAL A 154 7.36 -1.00 4.56
CA VAL A 154 6.25 -1.27 5.49
C VAL A 154 4.92 -0.83 4.89
N ILE A 155 4.88 0.34 4.25
CA ILE A 155 3.69 0.83 3.54
C ILE A 155 3.27 -0.15 2.46
N ILE A 156 4.22 -0.59 1.62
CA ILE A 156 3.96 -1.55 0.55
C ILE A 156 3.45 -2.87 1.13
N ALA A 157 4.07 -3.38 2.20
CA ALA A 157 3.63 -4.62 2.86
C ALA A 157 2.19 -4.52 3.39
N VAL A 158 1.83 -3.41 4.02
CA VAL A 158 0.46 -3.14 4.50
C VAL A 158 -0.51 -3.12 3.32
N ILE A 159 -0.19 -2.38 2.24
CA ILE A 159 -1.03 -2.31 1.04
C ILE A 159 -1.24 -3.69 0.43
N VAL A 160 -0.15 -4.47 0.25
CA VAL A 160 -0.20 -5.82 -0.30
C VAL A 160 -1.07 -6.73 0.57
N TYR A 161 -0.95 -6.64 1.91
CA TYR A 161 -1.80 -7.40 2.84
C TYR A 161 -3.29 -7.08 2.63
N PHE A 162 -3.66 -5.80 2.53
CA PHE A 162 -5.06 -5.41 2.34
C PHE A 162 -5.59 -5.81 0.95
N LEU A 163 -4.80 -5.61 -0.11
CA LEU A 163 -5.18 -6.00 -1.47
C LEU A 163 -5.36 -7.51 -1.61
N ALA A 164 -4.42 -8.29 -1.09
CA ALA A 164 -4.51 -9.75 -1.09
C ALA A 164 -5.76 -10.22 -0.33
N GLY A 165 -6.05 -9.61 0.82
CA GLY A 165 -7.26 -9.89 1.58
C GLY A 165 -8.55 -9.59 0.82
N LEU A 166 -8.66 -8.42 0.18
CA LEU A 166 -9.83 -8.06 -0.62
C LEU A 166 -10.06 -9.03 -1.78
N VAL A 167 -8.98 -9.45 -2.45
CA VAL A 167 -9.03 -10.48 -3.50
C VAL A 167 -9.55 -11.79 -2.92
N LEU A 168 -9.03 -12.25 -1.77
CA LEU A 168 -9.48 -13.48 -1.12
C LEU A 168 -10.93 -13.41 -0.66
N ILE A 169 -11.39 -12.27 -0.11
CA ILE A 169 -12.80 -12.05 0.25
C ILE A 169 -13.68 -12.16 -0.98
N SER A 170 -13.27 -11.58 -2.11
CA SER A 170 -14.00 -11.67 -3.37
C SER A 170 -14.12 -13.11 -3.87
N GLN A 171 -13.06 -13.91 -3.76
CA GLN A 171 -13.11 -15.34 -4.07
C GLN A 171 -14.04 -16.10 -3.11
N GLY A 172 -14.02 -15.77 -1.82
CA GLY A 172 -14.94 -16.32 -0.82
C GLY A 172 -16.40 -16.03 -1.14
N GLN A 173 -16.73 -14.79 -1.52
CA GLN A 173 -18.08 -14.40 -1.97
C GLN A 173 -18.52 -15.20 -3.21
N LEU A 174 -17.63 -15.36 -4.19
CA LEU A 174 -17.93 -16.18 -5.38
C LEU A 174 -18.18 -17.65 -5.01
N ALA A 175 -17.43 -18.22 -4.07
CA ALA A 175 -17.65 -19.59 -3.60
C ALA A 175 -19.04 -19.73 -2.96
N VAL A 176 -19.45 -18.77 -2.13
CA VAL A 176 -20.78 -18.73 -1.50
C VAL A 176 -21.89 -18.61 -2.56
N LEU A 177 -21.75 -17.69 -3.52
CA LEU A 177 -22.72 -17.50 -4.61
C LEU A 177 -22.85 -18.75 -5.48
N ARG A 178 -21.72 -19.35 -5.86
CA ARG A 178 -21.69 -20.59 -6.64
C ARG A 178 -22.41 -21.72 -5.92
N ALA A 179 -22.20 -21.86 -4.61
CA ALA A 179 -22.92 -22.86 -3.81
C ALA A 179 -24.43 -22.61 -3.79
N ARG A 180 -24.86 -21.35 -3.61
CA ARG A 180 -26.29 -20.98 -3.63
C ARG A 180 -26.94 -21.27 -4.98
N TRP A 181 -26.32 -20.85 -6.08
CA TRP A 181 -26.85 -21.10 -7.43
C TRP A 181 -26.93 -22.59 -7.76
N THR A 182 -25.96 -23.39 -7.30
CA THR A 182 -25.97 -24.85 -7.49
C THR A 182 -27.13 -25.50 -6.74
N LEU A 183 -27.38 -25.08 -5.50
CA LEU A 183 -28.50 -25.58 -4.69
C LEU A 183 -29.86 -25.15 -5.26
N GLN A 184 -29.96 -23.93 -5.79
CA GLN A 184 -31.19 -23.38 -6.36
C GLN A 184 -31.45 -23.81 -7.82
N LYS A 185 -30.55 -24.61 -8.41
CA LYS A 185 -30.61 -25.03 -9.83
C LYS A 185 -30.78 -23.85 -10.81
N THR A 186 -30.30 -22.67 -10.45
CA THR A 186 -30.41 -21.48 -11.28
C THR A 186 -29.39 -21.57 -12.44
N PRO A 187 -29.81 -21.36 -13.70
CA PRO A 187 -28.87 -21.36 -14.82
C PRO A 187 -27.85 -20.24 -14.64
N ASN A 188 -26.57 -20.60 -14.61
CA ASN A 188 -25.47 -19.67 -14.38
C ASN A 188 -24.67 -19.47 -15.67
N SER A 189 -24.35 -18.23 -16.02
CA SER A 189 -23.50 -17.92 -17.15
C SER A 189 -22.04 -18.25 -16.83
N ARG A 190 -21.45 -19.20 -17.58
CA ARG A 190 -20.04 -19.58 -17.41
C ARG A 190 -19.07 -18.42 -17.60
N THR A 191 -19.47 -17.39 -18.37
CA THR A 191 -18.66 -16.20 -18.65
C THR A 191 -18.44 -15.34 -17.41
N VAL A 192 -19.47 -15.11 -16.59
CA VAL A 192 -19.36 -14.27 -15.38
C VAL A 192 -18.45 -14.94 -14.36
N LEU A 193 -18.56 -16.27 -14.20
CA LEU A 193 -17.71 -17.05 -13.30
C LEU A 193 -16.22 -17.01 -13.69
N ARG A 194 -15.91 -17.02 -14.99
CA ARG A 194 -14.52 -17.00 -15.49
C ARG A 194 -13.88 -15.63 -15.33
N ASN A 195 -14.65 -14.57 -15.56
CA ASN A 195 -14.14 -13.19 -15.55
C ASN A 195 -14.26 -12.52 -14.17
N TRP A 196 -14.81 -13.19 -13.16
CA TRP A 196 -15.03 -12.61 -11.84
C TRP A 196 -13.78 -12.01 -11.20
N SER A 197 -12.64 -12.71 -11.27
CA SER A 197 -11.38 -12.20 -10.72
C SER A 197 -10.95 -10.88 -11.37
N PHE A 198 -11.19 -10.72 -12.67
CA PHE A 198 -10.92 -9.47 -13.39
C PHE A 198 -11.88 -8.35 -12.96
N TYR A 199 -13.18 -8.64 -12.80
CA TYR A 199 -14.14 -7.65 -12.31
C TYR A 199 -13.83 -7.20 -10.88
N ALA A 200 -13.47 -8.14 -10.01
CA ALA A 200 -13.09 -7.86 -8.63
C ALA A 200 -11.81 -7.03 -8.57
N PHE A 201 -10.79 -7.41 -9.35
CA PHE A 201 -9.54 -6.65 -9.41
C PHE A 201 -9.76 -5.25 -9.99
N GLY A 202 -10.55 -5.13 -11.05
CA GLY A 202 -10.92 -3.84 -11.64
C GLY A 202 -11.65 -2.94 -10.64
N LEU A 203 -12.61 -3.48 -9.88
CA LEU A 203 -13.31 -2.75 -8.83
C LEU A 203 -12.36 -2.30 -7.71
N ILE A 204 -11.48 -3.18 -7.24
CA ILE A 204 -10.48 -2.84 -6.22
C ILE A 204 -9.55 -1.74 -6.73
N LEU A 205 -9.14 -1.80 -7.99
CA LEU A 205 -8.28 -0.79 -8.62
C LEU A 205 -8.98 0.56 -8.74
N ILE A 206 -10.26 0.58 -9.14
CA ILE A 206 -11.08 1.81 -9.19
C ILE A 206 -11.25 2.40 -7.79
N VAL A 207 -11.63 1.59 -6.80
CA VAL A 207 -11.78 2.06 -5.41
C VAL A 207 -10.44 2.54 -4.84
N GLY A 208 -9.35 1.84 -5.14
CA GLY A 208 -8.00 2.26 -4.76
C GLY A 208 -7.63 3.60 -5.39
N LEU A 209 -7.91 3.79 -6.67
CA LEU A 209 -7.70 5.06 -7.37
C LEU A 209 -8.55 6.17 -6.73
N LEU A 210 -9.83 5.94 -6.48
CA LEU A 210 -10.70 6.91 -5.79
C LEU A 210 -10.20 7.23 -4.38
N ALA A 211 -9.67 6.24 -3.65
CA ALA A 211 -9.06 6.45 -2.34
C ALA A 211 -7.79 7.32 -2.43
N THR A 212 -7.00 7.20 -3.50
CA THR A 212 -5.85 8.13 -3.72
C THR A 212 -6.30 9.56 -4.04
N LEU A 213 -7.51 9.74 -4.56
CA LEU A 213 -8.14 11.06 -4.75
C LEU A 213 -8.71 11.62 -3.45
N MET A 214 -8.87 10.80 -2.40
CA MET A 214 -9.42 11.25 -1.13
C MET A 214 -8.37 12.08 -0.37
N PRO A 215 -8.70 13.31 0.07
CA PRO A 215 -7.78 14.19 0.77
C PRO A 215 -7.60 13.73 2.22
N LEU A 216 -6.77 12.71 2.42
CA LEU A 216 -6.36 12.21 3.73
C LEU A 216 -4.88 12.61 3.96
N GLY A 217 -4.67 13.80 4.52
CA GLY A 217 -3.41 14.22 5.18
C GLY A 217 -2.15 14.42 4.33
N GLY A 218 -2.11 13.97 3.07
CA GLY A 218 -0.94 14.04 2.18
C GLY A 218 -1.16 14.84 0.90
N THR A 219 -2.00 15.88 0.93
CA THR A 219 -2.48 16.68 -0.21
C THR A 219 -1.36 17.22 -1.13
N PHE A 220 -0.10 17.22 -0.68
CA PHE A 220 1.03 17.73 -1.44
C PHE A 220 1.28 16.97 -2.76
N ARG A 221 1.27 15.63 -2.77
CA ARG A 221 1.57 14.87 -3.99
C ARG A 221 0.42 14.86 -4.99
N PHE A 222 -0.82 14.80 -4.50
CA PHE A 222 -1.99 14.90 -5.37
C PHE A 222 -2.14 16.31 -5.95
N ALA A 223 -1.94 17.36 -5.15
CA ALA A 223 -1.91 18.74 -5.63
C ALA A 223 -0.78 18.98 -6.65
N GLN A 224 0.37 18.32 -6.49
CA GLN A 224 1.45 18.37 -7.48
C GLN A 224 1.08 17.71 -8.81
N ILE A 225 0.47 16.52 -8.79
CA ILE A 225 0.05 15.82 -10.01
C ILE A 225 -1.06 16.61 -10.71
N LEU A 226 -2.05 17.10 -9.94
CA LEU A 226 -3.14 17.90 -10.47
C LEU A 226 -2.64 19.26 -11.00
N GLY A 227 -1.70 19.89 -10.28
CA GLY A 227 -1.04 21.12 -10.72
C GLY A 227 -0.26 20.92 -12.02
N PHE A 228 0.52 19.85 -12.12
CA PHE A 228 1.23 19.48 -13.34
C PHE A 228 0.27 19.24 -14.52
N LEU A 229 -0.87 18.58 -14.27
CA LEU A 229 -1.88 18.33 -15.31
C LEU A 229 -2.55 19.64 -15.78
N ILE A 230 -2.94 20.51 -14.85
CA ILE A 230 -3.52 21.82 -15.15
C ILE A 230 -2.52 22.70 -15.90
N GLU A 231 -1.27 22.73 -15.46
CA GLU A 231 -0.19 23.47 -16.12
C GLU A 231 0.07 22.94 -17.54
N GLY A 232 0.09 21.61 -17.72
CA GLY A 232 0.22 20.99 -19.04
C GLY A 232 -0.92 21.37 -19.98
N VAL A 233 -2.17 21.35 -19.50
CA VAL A 233 -3.34 21.79 -20.28
C VAL A 233 -3.25 23.28 -20.62
N TYR A 234 -2.84 24.11 -19.66
CA TYR A 234 -2.66 25.54 -19.86
C TYR A 234 -1.58 25.84 -20.92
N LEU A 235 -0.42 25.19 -20.81
CA LEU A 235 0.68 25.33 -21.78
C LEU A 235 0.26 24.87 -23.18
N LEU A 236 -0.51 23.79 -23.28
CA LEU A 236 -1.01 23.30 -24.56
C LEU A 236 -2.00 24.27 -25.20
N LEU A 237 -3.02 24.72 -24.46
CA LEU A 237 -4.00 25.69 -24.96
C LEU A 237 -3.34 27.02 -25.34
N PHE A 238 -2.45 27.52 -24.48
CA PHE A 238 -1.73 28.77 -24.72
C PHE A 238 -0.74 28.63 -25.89
N GLY A 239 -0.11 27.47 -26.05
CA GLY A 239 0.75 27.14 -27.19
C GLY A 239 -0.01 27.15 -28.51
N ILE A 240 -1.19 26.52 -28.55
CA ILE A 240 -2.08 26.53 -29.73
C ILE A 240 -2.50 27.96 -30.05
N PHE A 241 -2.96 28.72 -29.05
CA PHE A 241 -3.37 30.12 -29.25
C PHE A 241 -2.21 30.99 -29.76
N ARG A 242 -1.03 30.85 -29.16
CA ARG A 242 0.20 31.56 -29.58
C ARG A 242 0.57 31.20 -31.02
N MET A 243 0.49 29.92 -31.38
CA MET A 243 0.75 29.46 -32.76
C MET A 243 -0.18 30.17 -33.75
N PHE A 244 -1.50 30.14 -33.51
CA PHE A 244 -2.47 30.82 -34.37
C PHE A 244 -2.26 32.33 -34.43
N PHE A 245 -1.98 32.97 -33.29
CA PHE A 245 -1.72 34.40 -33.24
C PHE A 245 -0.45 34.78 -34.01
N THR A 246 0.63 34.00 -33.91
CA THR A 246 1.85 34.22 -34.71
C THR A 246 1.62 33.99 -36.19
N LEU A 247 0.85 32.96 -36.56
CA LEU A 247 0.50 32.69 -37.96
C LEU A 247 -0.35 33.85 -38.53
N PHE A 248 -1.30 34.35 -37.74
CA PHE A 248 -2.11 35.51 -38.08
C PHE A 248 -1.26 36.76 -38.26
N LEU A 249 -0.35 37.07 -37.34
CA LEU A 249 0.56 38.22 -37.46
C LEU A 249 1.52 38.08 -38.64
N LEU A 250 2.00 36.88 -38.95
CA LEU A 250 2.82 36.62 -40.13
C LEU A 250 2.02 36.87 -41.41
N LEU A 251 0.77 36.42 -41.44
CA LEU A 251 -0.15 36.66 -42.55
C LEU A 251 -0.44 38.16 -42.72
N VAL A 252 -0.70 38.89 -41.63
CA VAL A 252 -0.85 40.35 -41.65
C VAL A 252 0.44 41.04 -42.11
N SER A 253 1.60 40.64 -41.59
CA SER A 253 2.90 41.17 -41.99
C SER A 253 3.19 40.97 -43.49
N LEU A 254 2.76 39.83 -44.06
CA LEU A 254 2.86 39.55 -45.49
C LEU A 254 2.03 40.53 -46.33
N PHE A 255 0.87 40.95 -45.84
CA PHE A 255 -0.01 41.92 -46.52
C PHE A 255 0.37 43.38 -46.26
N THR A 256 0.89 43.69 -45.07
CA THR A 256 1.19 45.07 -44.65
C THR A 256 2.57 45.53 -45.13
N GLY A 257 3.50 44.61 -45.43
CA GLY A 257 4.76 44.94 -46.11
C GLY A 257 5.67 45.93 -45.35
N GLU A 258 5.40 46.21 -44.08
CA GLU A 258 6.24 47.08 -43.28
C GLU A 258 7.58 46.39 -43.00
N GLN A 259 8.62 46.85 -43.70
CA GLN A 259 10.00 46.61 -43.33
C GLN A 259 10.19 47.03 -41.87
N PRO A 260 11.00 46.29 -41.07
CA PRO A 260 11.34 46.71 -39.71
C PRO A 260 11.77 48.18 -39.77
N PRO A 261 11.26 49.06 -38.90
CA PRO A 261 11.78 50.42 -38.84
C PRO A 261 13.29 50.29 -38.68
N GLU A 262 14.03 50.77 -39.68
CA GLU A 262 15.46 50.98 -39.56
C GLU A 262 15.66 51.62 -38.20
N THR A 263 16.37 50.93 -37.29
CA THR A 263 16.78 51.51 -36.02
C THR A 263 17.25 52.91 -36.34
N PRO A 264 16.54 53.97 -35.89
CA PRO A 264 17.07 55.30 -36.03
C PRO A 264 18.42 55.20 -35.35
N MET A 265 19.49 55.48 -36.09
CA MET A 265 20.75 55.83 -35.48
C MET A 265 20.39 56.96 -34.53
N GLU A 266 20.23 56.64 -33.25
CA GLU A 266 20.00 57.63 -32.22
C GLU A 266 21.31 58.38 -32.09
N ALA A 267 21.36 59.41 -32.94
CA ALA A 267 22.05 60.65 -32.81
C ALA A 267 22.78 60.76 -31.48
N ARG A 268 24.08 60.51 -31.58
CA ARG A 268 25.13 61.24 -30.87
C ARG A 268 24.68 62.68 -30.56
N HIS A 269 24.18 62.91 -29.35
CA HIS A 269 24.11 64.21 -28.70
C HIS A 269 24.68 64.10 -27.27
N LEU A 270 26.00 64.19 -27.25
CA LEU A 270 26.91 64.93 -26.36
C LEU A 270 26.50 65.37 -24.93
N PRO A 271 27.50 65.50 -24.03
CA PRO A 271 27.36 65.36 -22.58
C PRO A 271 26.94 66.66 -21.88
N SER A 272 25.96 66.58 -20.99
CA SER A 272 25.71 67.60 -19.97
C SER A 272 26.42 67.23 -18.68
N SER A 273 27.73 67.50 -18.67
CA SER A 273 28.42 67.86 -17.45
C SER A 273 27.61 68.88 -16.64
N TYR A 274 27.74 68.82 -15.31
CA TYR A 274 27.51 69.92 -14.36
C TYR A 274 26.12 70.03 -13.70
N ARG A 275 25.88 69.30 -12.59
CA ARG A 275 25.41 69.98 -11.35
C ARG A 275 25.56 69.20 -10.04
N ARG A 276 26.54 69.71 -9.27
CA ARG A 276 26.60 69.85 -7.80
C ARG A 276 26.58 68.62 -6.89
N ARG A 277 27.81 68.26 -6.51
CA ARG A 277 28.20 67.89 -5.13
C ARG A 277 27.58 68.86 -4.10
N HIS A 278 27.02 68.32 -3.03
CA HIS A 278 27.18 68.90 -1.69
C HIS A 278 27.48 67.80 -0.67
N PRO A 279 28.54 67.96 0.15
CA PRO A 279 28.93 67.02 1.19
C PRO A 279 28.21 67.37 2.50
N ARG A 280 27.86 66.38 3.32
CA ARG A 280 27.61 66.64 4.75
C ARG A 280 28.29 65.58 5.63
N LYS A 281 29.05 66.14 6.58
CA LYS A 281 30.03 65.54 7.48
C LYS A 281 29.39 64.63 8.54
N ARG A 282 30.17 63.65 8.99
CA ARG A 282 30.04 62.87 10.24
C ARG A 282 30.13 63.76 11.50
N PRO A 283 29.67 63.28 12.67
CA PRO A 283 30.57 62.63 13.66
C PRO A 283 29.90 61.39 14.31
N SER A 284 30.51 60.23 14.59
CA SER A 284 31.68 59.82 15.39
C SER A 284 31.60 60.05 16.91
N PHE A 285 31.47 58.92 17.65
CA PHE A 285 31.74 58.62 19.08
C PHE A 285 30.67 58.93 20.16
N PRO A 286 30.67 58.25 21.34
CA PRO A 286 31.73 57.39 21.92
C PRO A 286 31.35 56.00 22.48
N ARG A 287 32.41 55.18 22.63
CA ARG A 287 32.59 54.02 23.51
C ARG A 287 32.42 54.38 25.00
N GLY A 288 31.83 53.47 25.76
CA GLY A 288 31.93 53.30 27.22
C GLY A 288 31.13 52.02 27.56
N LEU A 289 31.70 50.85 27.89
CA LEU A 289 32.66 50.48 28.94
C LEU A 289 32.05 50.58 30.35
N VAL A 290 31.33 49.54 30.78
CA VAL A 290 31.23 49.17 32.20
C VAL A 290 31.13 47.64 32.32
N ALA A 291 32.16 47.08 32.94
CA ALA A 291 32.21 45.72 33.45
C ALA A 291 31.45 45.60 34.77
N ARG A 292 30.89 44.42 35.07
CA ARG A 292 30.76 43.96 36.46
C ARG A 292 30.70 42.43 36.55
N PRO A 293 31.68 41.79 37.22
CA PRO A 293 31.59 40.42 37.66
C PRO A 293 31.11 40.34 39.12
N SER A 294 30.45 39.24 39.49
CA SER A 294 30.44 38.65 40.84
C SER A 294 29.66 37.34 40.79
N GLY A 295 30.32 36.23 41.15
CA GLY A 295 29.70 34.92 41.34
C GLY A 295 30.27 33.85 40.44
#